data_AF-A0A3E2TWV6-F1
#
_entry.id   AF-A0A3E2TWV6-F1
#
_cell.length_a   1.000
_cell.length_b   1.000
_cell.length_c   1.000
_cell.angle_alpha   90.00
_cell.angle_beta   90.00
_cell.angle_gamma   90.00
#
_symmetry.space_group_name_H-M   'P 1'
#
loop_
_entity.id
_entity.type
_entity.pdbx_description
1 polymer ?
#
loop_
_entity_poly.entity_id
_entity_poly.type
_entity_poly.pdbx_seq_one_letter_code
_entity_poly.pdbx_strand_id
1 'polypeptide(L)'
;LDYFYGQAGELFSFYRIPKALFQEPRFQSLSTDAKTLYGILLDRMSLSVKNGWLDEQNRVFIIFTIEDVKRALCCADNKATKLLRELEKFGLIERKRRGLGKPSLVYVKNFSAESSKSIFQNRDFHDSGGFKNASQDPSKSRCNKTKENDTEMSETDPFNSEEADGMSKRTQLEDYFSQSLEIDLLLRLCPDDKDIIYQIVDLLVDTCATNRKLLHIAGDDKPAEVVCSRFMKLNADHIRFVLKCFAENSSPIRNMKQYLLASLYNAPTTMQLSYQNQTNHDLANRR
;
A
#
# COMPACT_ATOMS: atom_id res chain seq x y z
N LEU A 1 -9.73 3.61 36.42
CA LEU A 1 -9.18 2.55 35.54
C LEU A 1 -9.99 1.32 35.84
N ASP A 2 -10.85 0.95 34.89
CA ASP A 2 -11.77 -0.18 35.00
C ASP A 2 -11.09 -1.48 34.55
N TYR A 3 -11.64 -2.62 34.96
CA TYR A 3 -11.05 -3.93 34.66
C TYR A 3 -11.21 -4.33 33.19
N PHE A 4 -10.34 -5.21 32.69
CA PHE A 4 -10.39 -5.68 31.30
C PHE A 4 -11.61 -6.56 31.04
N TYR A 5 -12.54 -6.06 30.23
CA TYR A 5 -13.69 -6.81 29.71
C TYR A 5 -13.59 -6.91 28.17
N GLY A 6 -12.97 -7.98 27.68
CA GLY A 6 -13.30 -8.58 26.37
C GLY A 6 -12.84 -7.94 25.05
N GLN A 7 -12.61 -6.63 24.93
CA GLN A 7 -12.16 -6.06 23.64
C GLN A 7 -10.63 -6.07 23.49
N ALA A 8 -10.13 -7.21 23.05
CA ALA A 8 -8.71 -7.57 23.10
C ALA A 8 -7.93 -7.30 21.80
N GLY A 9 -8.56 -7.37 20.63
CA GLY A 9 -7.85 -7.54 19.35
C GLY A 9 -6.86 -6.42 19.00
N GLU A 10 -7.29 -5.16 19.11
CA GLU A 10 -6.44 -3.98 18.84
C GLU A 10 -5.63 -3.53 20.06
N LEU A 11 -6.16 -3.71 21.27
CA LEU A 11 -5.44 -3.47 22.53
C LEU A 11 -4.20 -4.37 22.65
N PHE A 12 -4.16 -5.49 21.93
CA PHE A 12 -3.03 -6.40 21.85
C PHE A 12 -2.23 -6.29 20.54
N SER A 13 -2.44 -5.26 19.72
CA SER A 13 -1.49 -4.95 18.65
C SER A 13 -0.19 -4.43 19.27
N PHE A 14 0.92 -5.10 19.00
CA PHE A 14 2.21 -4.76 19.58
C PHE A 14 3.26 -4.49 18.51
N TYR A 15 4.08 -3.48 18.76
CA TYR A 15 5.31 -3.31 18.00
C TYR A 15 6.34 -4.36 18.43
N ARG A 16 6.89 -5.07 17.45
CA ARG A 16 7.95 -6.06 17.68
C ARG A 16 9.29 -5.36 17.72
N ILE A 17 9.88 -5.25 18.90
CA ILE A 17 11.25 -4.75 19.06
C ILE A 17 12.17 -5.95 19.28
N PRO A 18 13.19 -6.16 18.42
CA PRO A 18 14.09 -7.29 18.59
C PRO A 18 14.87 -7.24 19.90
N LYS A 19 14.83 -8.34 20.67
CA LYS A 19 15.57 -8.48 21.94
C LYS A 19 17.08 -8.26 21.77
N ALA A 20 17.62 -8.60 20.60
CA ALA A 20 19.00 -8.37 20.22
C ALA A 20 19.44 -6.91 20.40
N LEU A 21 18.55 -5.93 20.17
CA LEU A 21 18.88 -4.51 20.39
C LEU A 21 19.18 -4.20 21.86
N PHE A 22 18.64 -4.98 22.80
CA PHE A 22 18.86 -4.80 24.24
C PHE A 22 19.96 -5.71 24.79
N GLN A 23 20.26 -6.81 24.11
CA GLN A 23 21.18 -7.84 24.58
C GLN A 23 22.60 -7.70 23.99
N GLU A 24 22.71 -7.26 22.74
CA GLU A 24 24.00 -7.20 22.05
C GLU A 24 24.77 -5.91 22.44
N PRO A 25 26.08 -6.01 22.79
CA PRO A 25 26.87 -4.85 23.21
C PRO A 25 26.93 -3.73 22.16
N ARG A 26 26.90 -4.08 20.86
CA ARG A 26 26.93 -3.09 19.77
C ARG A 26 25.72 -2.15 19.77
N PHE A 27 24.59 -2.54 20.35
CA PHE A 27 23.37 -1.71 20.43
C PHE A 27 23.13 -1.16 21.84
N GLN A 28 24.05 -1.37 22.78
CA GLN A 28 23.90 -0.93 24.15
C GLN A 28 23.81 0.60 24.25
N SER A 29 24.60 1.31 23.43
CA SER A 29 24.59 2.77 23.35
C SER A 29 23.47 3.36 22.48
N LEU A 30 22.65 2.51 21.84
CA LEU A 30 21.48 2.95 21.08
C LEU A 30 20.37 3.41 22.06
N SER A 31 19.78 4.58 21.83
CA SER A 31 18.70 5.10 22.68
C SER A 31 17.46 4.21 22.65
N THR A 32 16.73 4.14 23.77
CA THR A 32 15.49 3.36 23.86
C THR A 32 14.47 3.81 22.81
N ASP A 33 14.36 5.12 22.58
CA ASP A 33 13.49 5.69 21.55
C ASP A 33 13.91 5.25 20.13
N ALA A 34 15.22 5.12 19.86
CA ALA A 34 15.69 4.60 18.58
C ALA A 34 15.40 3.11 18.43
N LYS A 35 15.53 2.32 19.51
CA LYS A 35 15.13 0.91 19.52
C LYS A 35 13.64 0.74 19.22
N THR A 36 12.80 1.57 19.84
CA THR A 36 11.35 1.61 19.58
C THR A 36 11.07 2.03 18.14
N LEU A 37 11.73 3.08 17.64
CA LEU A 37 11.59 3.51 16.26
C LEU A 37 11.91 2.38 15.28
N TYR A 38 12.99 1.63 15.53
CA TYR A 38 13.34 0.49 14.69
C TYR A 38 12.26 -0.59 14.67
N GLY A 39 11.62 -0.88 15.81
CA GLY A 39 10.47 -1.80 15.86
C GLY A 39 9.28 -1.32 15.02
N ILE A 40 9.00 -0.01 15.04
CA ILE A 40 7.96 0.59 14.19
C ILE A 40 8.33 0.49 12.70
N LEU A 41 9.59 0.74 12.35
CA LEU A 41 10.06 0.63 10.96
C LEU A 41 10.01 -0.81 10.45
N LEU A 42 10.28 -1.81 11.29
CA LEU A 42 10.11 -3.23 10.93
C LEU A 42 8.66 -3.58 10.63
N ASP A 43 7.73 -3.09 11.44
CA ASP A 43 6.30 -3.29 11.21
C ASP A 43 5.87 -2.68 9.85
N ARG A 44 6.29 -1.43 9.59
CA ARG A 44 6.06 -0.77 8.29
C ARG A 44 6.72 -1.49 7.12
N MET A 45 7.94 -2.00 7.28
CA MET A 45 8.61 -2.80 6.26
C MET A 45 7.78 -4.03 5.90
N SER A 46 7.16 -4.69 6.88
CA SER A 46 6.32 -5.87 6.64
C SER A 46 5.10 -5.55 5.76
N LEU A 47 4.56 -4.33 5.87
CA LEU A 47 3.49 -3.83 5.00
C LEU A 47 4.00 -3.54 3.59
N SER A 48 5.18 -2.90 3.47
CA SER A 48 5.81 -2.65 2.17
C SER A 48 6.13 -3.93 1.39
N VAL A 49 6.52 -5.01 2.07
CA VAL A 49 6.67 -6.35 1.45
C VAL A 49 5.35 -6.81 0.84
N LYS A 50 4.25 -6.75 1.61
CA LYS A 50 2.92 -7.17 1.15
C LYS A 50 2.43 -6.34 -0.04
N ASN A 51 2.80 -5.06 -0.06
CA ASN A 51 2.42 -4.12 -1.12
C ASN A 51 3.35 -4.18 -2.35
N GLY A 52 4.42 -5.00 -2.34
CA GLY A 52 5.35 -5.11 -3.46
C GLY A 52 6.27 -3.90 -3.64
N TRP A 53 6.56 -3.15 -2.57
CA TRP A 53 7.42 -1.97 -2.60
C TRP A 53 8.90 -2.37 -2.61
N LEU A 54 9.36 -2.72 -3.81
CA LEU A 54 10.69 -3.25 -4.08
C LEU A 54 11.40 -2.32 -5.06
N ASP A 55 12.69 -2.07 -4.84
CA ASP A 55 13.52 -1.39 -5.83
C ASP A 55 13.93 -2.35 -6.97
N GLU A 56 14.66 -1.82 -7.94
CA GLU A 56 15.17 -2.59 -9.10
C GLU A 56 16.08 -3.78 -8.70
N GLN A 57 16.65 -3.74 -7.50
CA GLN A 57 17.48 -4.81 -6.93
C GLN A 57 16.67 -5.72 -6.01
N ASN A 58 15.34 -5.67 -6.07
CA ASN A 58 14.42 -6.45 -5.26
C ASN A 58 14.55 -6.19 -3.75
N ARG A 59 15.00 -4.99 -3.35
CA ARG A 59 15.14 -4.58 -1.95
C ARG A 59 13.91 -3.81 -1.51
N VAL A 60 13.35 -4.21 -0.37
CA VAL A 60 12.19 -3.55 0.23
C VAL A 60 12.58 -2.18 0.73
N PHE A 61 11.80 -1.17 0.37
CA PHE A 61 11.93 0.17 0.92
C PHE A 61 10.60 0.63 1.53
N ILE A 62 10.69 1.56 2.47
CA ILE A 62 9.54 2.27 3.02
C ILE A 62 9.69 3.77 2.76
N ILE A 63 8.58 4.47 2.60
CA ILE A 63 8.55 5.93 2.65
C ILE A 63 8.14 6.31 4.08
N PHE A 64 9.08 6.85 4.85
CA PHE A 64 8.84 7.24 6.24
C PHE A 64 9.48 8.60 6.50
N THR A 65 8.65 9.62 6.62
CA THR A 65 9.09 11.03 6.72
C THR A 65 9.46 11.43 8.15
N ILE A 66 10.04 12.62 8.32
CA ILE A 66 10.32 13.17 9.65
C ILE A 66 8.99 13.39 10.39
N GLU A 67 7.96 13.86 9.69
CA GLU A 67 6.61 14.03 10.22
C GLU A 67 6.02 12.71 10.73
N ASP A 68 6.27 11.60 10.04
CA ASP A 68 5.82 10.27 10.49
C ASP A 68 6.52 9.83 11.78
N VAL A 69 7.83 10.09 11.91
CA VAL A 69 8.57 9.83 13.16
C VAL A 69 8.01 10.69 14.31
N LYS A 70 7.76 11.97 14.05
CA LYS A 70 7.19 12.88 15.05
C LYS A 70 5.84 12.39 15.56
N ARG A 71 4.98 11.92 14.65
CA ARG A 71 3.66 11.37 14.97
C ARG A 71 3.76 10.04 15.72
N ALA A 72 4.65 9.15 15.29
CA ALA A 72 4.80 7.83 15.90
C ALA A 72 5.38 7.87 17.32
N LEU A 73 6.26 8.84 17.61
CA LEU A 73 6.96 8.95 18.90
C LEU A 73 6.61 10.23 19.69
N CYS A 74 5.60 10.98 19.24
CA CYS A 74 5.17 12.26 19.83
C CYS A 74 6.36 13.19 20.15
N CYS A 75 7.26 13.40 19.18
CA CYS A 75 8.52 14.10 19.41
C CYS A 75 8.72 15.31 18.49
N ALA A 76 9.62 16.22 18.91
CA ALA A 76 10.00 17.38 18.12
C ALA A 76 10.96 17.02 16.97
N ASP A 77 11.04 17.88 15.96
CA ASP A 77 11.78 17.69 14.69
C ASP A 77 13.25 17.34 14.92
N ASN A 78 13.89 18.03 15.87
CA ASN A 78 15.28 17.81 16.23
C ASN A 78 15.49 16.40 16.79
N LYS A 79 14.54 15.92 17.61
CA LYS A 79 14.59 14.58 18.19
C LYS A 79 14.34 13.53 17.11
N ALA A 80 13.32 13.69 16.28
CA ALA A 80 13.04 12.79 15.14
C ALA A 80 14.26 12.65 14.21
N THR A 81 14.90 13.78 13.87
CA THR A 81 16.10 13.79 13.03
C THR A 81 17.27 13.08 13.71
N LYS A 82 17.46 13.30 15.02
CA LYS A 82 18.51 12.64 15.81
C LYS A 82 18.31 11.12 15.85
N LEU A 83 17.09 10.64 16.06
CA LEU A 83 16.77 9.21 16.10
C LEU A 83 17.06 8.51 14.77
N LEU A 84 16.68 9.13 13.64
CA LEU A 84 17.00 8.58 12.31
C LEU A 84 18.50 8.53 12.06
N ARG A 85 19.25 9.59 12.42
CA ARG A 85 20.72 9.60 12.30
C ARG A 85 21.38 8.56 13.20
N GLU A 86 20.82 8.32 14.38
CA GLU A 86 21.29 7.31 15.31
C GLU A 86 21.14 5.92 14.69
N LEU A 87 19.97 5.57 14.17
CA LEU A 87 19.74 4.30 13.49
C LEU A 87 20.66 4.09 12.27
N GLU A 88 20.94 5.14 11.50
CA GLU A 88 21.92 5.10 10.40
C GLU A 88 23.34 4.82 10.91
N LYS A 89 23.74 5.45 12.00
CA LYS A 89 25.06 5.27 12.61
C LYS A 89 25.32 3.81 13.02
N PHE A 90 24.29 3.13 13.52
CA PHE A 90 24.36 1.70 13.90
C PHE A 90 24.07 0.74 12.75
N GLY A 91 23.93 1.22 11.50
CA GLY A 91 23.71 0.38 10.33
C GLY A 91 22.33 -0.28 10.26
N LEU A 92 21.39 0.11 11.13
CA LEU A 92 20.05 -0.48 11.19
C LEU A 92 19.16 -0.01 10.04
N ILE A 93 19.40 1.19 9.52
CA ILE A 93 18.68 1.75 8.38
C ILE A 93 19.64 2.42 7.39
N GLU A 94 19.20 2.55 6.15
CA GLU A 94 19.84 3.37 5.11
C GLU A 94 18.81 4.27 4.45
N ARG A 95 19.10 5.57 4.32
CA ARG A 95 18.20 6.51 3.65
C ARG A 95 18.77 6.97 2.31
N LYS A 96 17.98 6.82 1.25
CA LYS A 96 18.31 7.30 -0.10
C LYS A 96 17.43 8.49 -0.47
N ARG A 97 18.06 9.65 -0.70
CA ARG A 97 17.36 10.85 -1.18
C ARG A 97 16.99 10.68 -2.65
N ARG A 98 15.78 11.09 -3.02
CA ARG A 98 15.27 11.03 -4.41
C ARG A 98 15.36 12.36 -5.17
N GLY A 99 15.71 13.46 -4.48
CA GLY A 99 15.69 14.80 -5.07
C GLY A 99 14.27 15.31 -5.35
N LEU A 100 14.16 16.52 -5.91
CA LEU A 100 12.89 17.12 -6.38
C LEU A 100 11.76 17.19 -5.33
N GLY A 101 12.11 17.39 -4.05
CA GLY A 101 11.14 17.44 -2.96
C GLY A 101 10.46 16.11 -2.61
N LYS A 102 10.83 15.00 -3.28
CA LYS A 102 10.28 13.67 -2.97
C LYS A 102 10.81 13.15 -1.64
N PRO A 103 9.98 12.46 -0.83
CA PRO A 103 10.43 11.93 0.45
C PRO A 103 11.51 10.86 0.25
N SER A 104 12.40 10.71 1.23
CA SER A 104 13.52 9.77 1.15
C SER A 104 13.03 8.31 1.24
N LEU A 105 13.68 7.41 0.52
CA LEU A 105 13.48 5.97 0.69
C LEU A 105 14.26 5.51 1.91
N VAL A 106 13.64 4.74 2.79
CA VAL A 106 14.29 4.13 3.95
C VAL A 106 14.36 2.62 3.74
N TYR A 107 15.56 2.07 3.80
CA TYR A 107 15.82 0.64 3.74
C TYR A 107 16.12 0.14 5.15
N VAL A 108 15.29 -0.76 5.66
CA VAL A 108 15.49 -1.38 6.99
C VAL A 108 16.41 -2.59 6.82
N LYS A 109 17.54 -2.60 7.53
CA LYS A 109 18.58 -3.62 7.37
C LYS A 109 18.44 -4.72 8.42
N ASN A 110 18.65 -5.96 7.99
CA ASN A 110 18.73 -7.09 8.91
C ASN A 110 20.13 -7.13 9.57
N PHE A 111 20.18 -6.81 10.85
CA PHE A 111 21.40 -6.82 11.66
C PHE A 111 21.98 -8.22 11.95
N SER A 112 21.23 -9.30 11.68
CA SER A 112 21.71 -10.69 11.85
C SER A 112 22.78 -11.05 10.81
N ALA A 113 22.70 -10.47 9.61
CA ALA A 113 23.62 -10.74 8.49
C ALA A 113 25.03 -10.14 8.70
N GLU A 114 25.22 -9.28 9.71
CA GLU A 114 26.51 -8.65 10.00
C GLU A 114 27.45 -9.51 10.85
N SER A 115 26.96 -10.59 11.48
CA SER A 115 27.83 -11.55 12.19
C SER A 115 28.81 -12.29 11.26
N SER A 116 28.61 -12.19 9.94
CA SER A 116 29.44 -12.82 8.90
C SER A 116 30.12 -11.82 7.96
N LYS A 117 30.12 -10.52 8.28
CA LYS A 117 30.78 -9.49 7.44
C LYS A 117 31.68 -8.57 8.26
N SER A 118 32.68 -9.15 8.93
CA SER A 118 33.94 -8.44 9.10
C SER A 118 34.87 -8.88 7.97
N ILE A 119 35.60 -7.92 7.38
CA ILE A 119 36.62 -8.12 6.34
C ILE A 119 36.02 -8.37 4.94
N PHE A 120 35.57 -7.33 4.23
CA PHE A 120 36.07 -7.08 2.88
C PHE A 120 35.98 -5.59 2.59
N GLN A 121 37.15 -5.06 2.28
CA GLN A 121 37.44 -3.67 1.99
C GLN A 121 36.74 -3.23 0.69
N ASN A 122 36.64 -1.90 0.56
CA ASN A 122 36.60 -1.15 -0.69
C ASN A 122 37.13 -1.92 -1.89
N ARG A 123 36.37 -1.94 -2.99
CA ARG A 123 36.88 -1.83 -4.37
C ARG A 123 35.73 -1.62 -5.34
N ASP A 124 35.69 -0.39 -5.83
CA ASP A 124 35.75 -0.03 -7.25
C ASP A 124 34.78 -0.70 -8.23
N PHE A 125 34.01 0.19 -8.87
CA PHE A 125 33.42 0.05 -10.18
C PHE A 125 34.28 -0.77 -11.13
N HIS A 126 33.68 -1.72 -11.85
CA HIS A 126 33.90 -1.83 -13.28
C HIS A 126 32.66 -2.34 -14.01
N ASP A 127 32.42 -1.61 -15.09
CA ASP A 127 31.55 -1.80 -16.23
C ASP A 127 31.86 -3.08 -17.03
N SER A 128 31.01 -3.34 -18.03
CA SER A 128 31.02 -4.36 -19.09
C SER A 128 30.35 -5.70 -18.72
N GLY A 129 29.44 -6.26 -19.50
CA GLY A 129 28.94 -5.95 -20.83
C GLY A 129 28.54 -7.26 -21.51
N GLY A 130 27.43 -7.27 -22.25
CA GLY A 130 27.29 -8.16 -23.41
C GLY A 130 26.35 -9.38 -23.31
N PHE A 131 25.38 -9.35 -24.23
CA PHE A 131 24.82 -10.45 -25.04
C PHE A 131 23.63 -11.30 -24.52
N LYS A 132 22.46 -10.90 -25.05
CA LYS A 132 21.45 -11.66 -25.82
C LYS A 132 21.51 -13.19 -25.76
N ASN A 133 20.36 -13.82 -25.50
CA ASN A 133 19.75 -14.78 -26.43
C ASN A 133 18.25 -14.93 -26.20
N ALA A 134 17.53 -14.99 -27.32
CA ALA A 134 16.11 -15.23 -27.45
C ALA A 134 15.78 -16.74 -27.41
N SER A 135 14.56 -17.10 -27.03
CA SER A 135 13.79 -18.23 -27.60
C SER A 135 12.37 -18.22 -27.02
N GLN A 136 11.36 -17.84 -27.81
CA GLN A 136 10.30 -18.68 -28.38
C GLN A 136 9.24 -19.21 -27.40
N ASP A 137 8.07 -18.59 -27.51
CA ASP A 137 6.73 -19.15 -27.29
C ASP A 137 6.44 -20.23 -28.37
N PRO A 138 5.65 -21.28 -28.11
CA PRO A 138 4.22 -21.21 -28.50
C PRO A 138 3.30 -22.07 -27.59
N SER A 139 1.99 -21.89 -27.46
CA SER A 139 0.96 -22.10 -28.50
C SER A 139 -0.45 -22.07 -27.86
N LYS A 140 -1.43 -21.72 -28.70
CA LYS A 140 -2.86 -21.49 -28.41
C LYS A 140 -3.64 -22.76 -28.07
N SER A 141 -4.69 -22.64 -27.25
CA SER A 141 -5.86 -23.52 -27.31
C SER A 141 -7.17 -22.74 -27.32
N ARG A 142 -7.98 -22.99 -28.35
CA ARG A 142 -9.38 -22.60 -28.54
C ARG A 142 -10.32 -23.64 -27.94
N CYS A 143 -11.48 -23.20 -27.44
CA CYS A 143 -12.86 -23.77 -27.56
C CYS A 143 -13.69 -23.25 -26.38
N ASN A 144 -15.02 -23.14 -26.39
CA ASN A 144 -16.03 -22.89 -27.41
C ASN A 144 -17.31 -22.48 -26.65
N LYS A 145 -18.21 -21.77 -27.33
CA LYS A 145 -19.51 -21.26 -26.85
C LYS A 145 -20.47 -22.37 -26.41
N THR A 146 -21.28 -22.12 -25.39
CA THR A 146 -22.68 -22.60 -25.31
C THR A 146 -23.52 -21.60 -24.48
N LYS A 147 -24.75 -21.37 -24.93
CA LYS A 147 -25.75 -20.40 -24.44
C LYS A 147 -26.77 -21.08 -23.50
N GLU A 148 -27.66 -20.25 -22.94
CA GLU A 148 -29.04 -20.53 -22.45
C GLU A 148 -29.18 -20.85 -20.94
N ASN A 149 -30.12 -20.29 -20.15
CA ASN A 149 -31.24 -19.36 -20.34
C ASN A 149 -31.58 -18.63 -19.01
N ASP A 150 -32.20 -17.46 -19.17
CA ASP A 150 -33.27 -16.76 -18.41
C ASP A 150 -33.58 -17.11 -16.94
N THR A 151 -33.76 -16.09 -16.09
CA THR A 151 -35.07 -15.67 -15.51
C THR A 151 -34.90 -14.45 -14.57
N GLU A 152 -35.83 -13.51 -14.68
CA GLU A 152 -36.00 -12.24 -13.96
C GLU A 152 -36.27 -12.37 -12.44
N MET A 153 -35.95 -11.31 -11.67
CA MET A 153 -36.90 -10.49 -10.87
C MET A 153 -36.30 -9.87 -9.57
N SER A 154 -36.37 -8.52 -9.55
CA SER A 154 -36.72 -7.59 -8.46
C SER A 154 -35.98 -7.56 -7.10
N GLU A 155 -35.32 -6.41 -6.88
CA GLU A 155 -35.45 -5.48 -5.72
C GLU A 155 -35.95 -6.02 -4.38
N THR A 156 -35.15 -5.86 -3.31
CA THR A 156 -35.43 -4.97 -2.15
C THR A 156 -34.37 -5.16 -1.05
N ASP A 157 -33.98 -4.04 -0.41
CA ASP A 157 -33.10 -4.00 0.77
C ASP A 157 -33.65 -4.86 1.92
N PRO A 158 -32.78 -5.61 2.62
CA PRO A 158 -33.05 -5.96 4.00
C PRO A 158 -32.14 -5.13 4.92
N PHE A 159 -32.79 -4.26 5.70
CA PHE A 159 -32.29 -3.85 7.01
C PHE A 159 -31.84 -5.10 7.78
N ASN A 160 -30.54 -5.21 8.06
CA ASN A 160 -30.06 -6.13 9.09
C ASN A 160 -29.83 -5.32 10.37
N SER A 161 -30.87 -5.26 11.19
CA SER A 161 -30.71 -5.25 12.64
C SER A 161 -30.29 -6.64 13.07
N GLU A 162 -29.13 -6.76 13.71
CA GLU A 162 -29.03 -7.36 15.05
C GLU A 162 -27.57 -7.37 15.52
N GLU A 163 -27.45 -7.01 16.79
CA GLU A 163 -26.24 -6.82 17.56
C GLU A 163 -25.57 -8.15 17.87
N ALA A 164 -24.26 -8.22 17.67
CA ALA A 164 -23.40 -9.22 18.29
C ALA A 164 -22.02 -8.60 18.56
N ASP A 165 -21.62 -8.69 19.82
CA ASP A 165 -20.43 -8.15 20.46
C ASP A 165 -19.12 -8.74 19.91
N GLY A 166 -18.78 -8.32 18.70
CA GLY A 166 -17.52 -8.53 18.00
C GLY A 166 -17.34 -7.38 17.00
N MET A 167 -16.11 -7.00 16.68
CA MET A 167 -15.87 -5.96 15.68
C MET A 167 -16.55 -6.37 14.38
N SER A 168 -17.56 -5.60 13.96
CA SER A 168 -18.33 -5.89 12.75
C SER A 168 -17.37 -6.14 11.60
N LYS A 169 -17.67 -7.13 10.75
CA LYS A 169 -16.87 -7.42 9.54
C LYS A 169 -16.62 -6.15 8.72
N ARG A 170 -17.54 -5.19 8.78
CA ARG A 170 -17.40 -3.86 8.18
C ARG A 170 -16.24 -3.06 8.77
N THR A 171 -16.17 -2.93 10.09
CA THR A 171 -15.12 -2.16 10.79
C THR A 171 -13.73 -2.75 10.50
N GLN A 172 -13.59 -4.08 10.47
CA GLN A 172 -12.32 -4.72 10.09
C GLN A 172 -11.86 -4.35 8.67
N LEU A 173 -12.81 -4.20 7.74
CA LEU A 173 -12.53 -3.76 6.37
C LEU A 173 -12.17 -2.27 6.32
N GLU A 174 -12.85 -1.43 7.11
CA GLU A 174 -12.57 0.00 7.23
C GLU A 174 -11.15 0.23 7.74
N ASP A 175 -10.74 -0.47 8.79
CA ASP A 175 -9.38 -0.37 9.35
C ASP A 175 -8.33 -0.86 8.34
N TYR A 176 -8.61 -1.99 7.68
CA TYR A 176 -7.74 -2.53 6.64
C TYR A 176 -7.52 -1.53 5.50
N PHE A 177 -8.58 -0.97 4.94
CA PHE A 177 -8.48 -0.02 3.83
C PHE A 177 -7.84 1.30 4.29
N SER A 178 -8.15 1.76 5.50
CA SER A 178 -7.56 2.97 6.07
C SER A 178 -6.02 2.87 6.14
N GLN A 179 -5.52 1.72 6.57
CA GLN A 179 -4.08 1.47 6.67
C GLN A 179 -3.43 1.17 5.32
N SER A 180 -4.00 0.24 4.53
CA SER A 180 -3.40 -0.21 3.26
C SER A 180 -3.38 0.86 2.18
N LEU A 181 -4.38 1.76 2.17
CA LEU A 181 -4.45 2.88 1.23
C LEU A 181 -3.74 4.14 1.75
N GLU A 182 -3.17 4.09 2.97
CA GLU A 182 -2.50 5.23 3.62
C GLU A 182 -3.35 6.50 3.61
N ILE A 183 -4.61 6.42 4.07
CA ILE A 183 -5.60 7.50 3.96
C ILE A 183 -5.08 8.83 4.54
N ASP A 184 -4.40 8.80 5.68
CA ASP A 184 -3.76 9.98 6.27
C ASP A 184 -2.81 10.71 5.30
N LEU A 185 -2.05 9.95 4.50
CA LEU A 185 -1.12 10.49 3.52
C LEU A 185 -1.91 11.07 2.33
N LEU A 186 -2.92 10.36 1.84
CA LEU A 186 -3.78 10.83 0.75
C LEU A 186 -4.46 12.16 1.08
N LEU A 187 -5.02 12.28 2.29
CA LEU A 187 -5.66 13.51 2.76
C LEU A 187 -4.69 14.69 2.85
N ARG A 188 -3.40 14.44 3.08
CA ARG A 188 -2.37 15.48 3.08
C ARG A 188 -1.95 15.89 1.67
N LEU A 189 -1.89 14.93 0.76
CA LEU A 189 -1.46 15.16 -0.63
C LEU A 189 -2.57 15.76 -1.49
N CYS A 190 -3.83 15.40 -1.22
CA CYS A 190 -5.01 15.80 -1.98
C CYS A 190 -6.10 16.32 -1.01
N PRO A 191 -5.87 17.47 -0.33
CA PRO A 191 -6.78 17.96 0.70
C PRO A 191 -8.18 18.31 0.16
N ASP A 192 -8.25 18.77 -1.09
CA ASP A 192 -9.50 19.14 -1.76
C ASP A 192 -10.38 17.92 -2.09
N ASP A 193 -9.79 16.72 -2.18
CA ASP A 193 -10.48 15.47 -2.52
C ASP A 193 -10.90 14.66 -1.28
N LYS A 194 -10.83 15.25 -0.08
CA LYS A 194 -11.12 14.57 1.20
C LYS A 194 -12.42 13.78 1.18
N ASP A 195 -13.51 14.40 0.73
CA ASP A 195 -14.83 13.78 0.71
C ASP A 195 -14.91 12.65 -0.32
N ILE A 196 -14.21 12.78 -1.45
CA ILE A 196 -14.14 11.74 -2.48
C ILE A 196 -13.33 10.55 -1.98
N ILE A 197 -12.21 10.79 -1.28
CA ILE A 197 -11.38 9.74 -0.69
C ILE A 197 -12.19 8.91 0.30
N TYR A 198 -12.95 9.54 1.20
CA TYR A 198 -13.81 8.79 2.13
C TYR A 198 -14.91 8.01 1.41
N GLN A 199 -15.54 8.59 0.38
CA GLN A 199 -16.53 7.87 -0.44
C GLN A 199 -15.93 6.66 -1.16
N ILE A 200 -14.68 6.76 -1.65
CA ILE A 200 -13.98 5.63 -2.25
C ILE A 200 -13.76 4.53 -1.21
N VAL A 201 -13.31 4.86 0.01
CA VAL A 201 -13.10 3.88 1.08
C VAL A 201 -14.41 3.18 1.43
N ASP A 202 -15.47 3.94 1.65
CA ASP A 202 -16.80 3.41 1.98
C ASP A 202 -17.32 2.47 0.88
N LEU A 203 -17.13 2.86 -0.39
CA LEU A 203 -17.47 2.02 -1.55
C LEU A 203 -16.67 0.70 -1.59
N LEU A 204 -15.37 0.73 -1.26
CA LEU A 204 -14.53 -0.46 -1.20
C LEU A 204 -14.98 -1.39 -0.07
N VAL A 205 -15.29 -0.83 1.09
CA VAL A 205 -15.81 -1.57 2.26
C VAL A 205 -17.15 -2.21 1.93
N ASP A 206 -18.11 -1.45 1.41
CA ASP A 206 -19.44 -1.93 0.98
C ASP A 206 -19.32 -3.08 -0.01
N THR A 207 -18.44 -2.92 -1.00
CA THR A 207 -18.25 -3.93 -2.04
C THR A 207 -17.65 -5.20 -1.44
N CYS A 208 -16.71 -5.07 -0.51
CA CYS A 208 -16.08 -6.22 0.14
C CYS A 208 -16.94 -6.88 1.22
N ALA A 209 -17.90 -6.15 1.77
CA ALA A 209 -18.87 -6.64 2.74
C ALA A 209 -20.13 -7.24 2.09
N THR A 210 -20.26 -7.18 0.77
CA THR A 210 -21.46 -7.64 0.06
C THR A 210 -21.72 -9.14 0.22
N ASN A 211 -23.00 -9.51 0.28
CA ASN A 211 -23.46 -10.91 0.24
C ASN A 211 -23.77 -11.39 -1.19
N ARG A 212 -23.67 -10.51 -2.20
CA ARG A 212 -23.91 -10.86 -3.61
C ARG A 212 -22.81 -11.79 -4.12
N LYS A 213 -23.16 -12.82 -4.88
CA LYS A 213 -22.19 -13.75 -5.50
C LYS A 213 -21.48 -13.15 -6.70
N LEU A 214 -22.18 -12.33 -7.48
CA LEU A 214 -21.68 -11.67 -8.68
C LEU A 214 -21.85 -10.17 -8.56
N LEU A 215 -20.88 -9.44 -9.08
CA LEU A 215 -20.85 -7.99 -9.15
C LEU A 215 -20.60 -7.57 -10.60
N HIS A 216 -21.42 -6.63 -11.07
CA HIS A 216 -21.25 -6.04 -12.38
C HIS A 216 -20.14 -4.98 -12.36
N ILE A 217 -19.02 -5.24 -13.04
CA ILE A 217 -17.83 -4.38 -13.05
C ILE A 217 -17.34 -4.21 -14.49
N ALA A 218 -17.29 -2.96 -14.95
CA ALA A 218 -16.79 -2.58 -16.29
C ALA A 218 -17.48 -3.33 -17.45
N GLY A 219 -18.78 -3.62 -17.33
CA GLY A 219 -19.58 -4.26 -18.38
C GLY A 219 -19.71 -5.78 -18.26
N ASP A 220 -18.97 -6.43 -17.35
CA ASP A 220 -19.07 -7.86 -17.12
C ASP A 220 -19.48 -8.19 -15.68
N ASP A 221 -20.16 -9.32 -15.50
CA ASP A 221 -20.37 -9.89 -14.18
C ASP A 221 -19.15 -10.68 -13.72
N LYS A 222 -18.67 -10.35 -12.52
CA LYS A 222 -17.46 -10.95 -11.92
C LYS A 222 -17.81 -11.52 -10.55
N PRO A 223 -17.22 -12.66 -10.15
CA PRO A 223 -17.40 -13.18 -8.79
C PRO A 223 -16.98 -12.15 -7.76
N ALA A 224 -17.83 -11.94 -6.74
CA ALA A 224 -17.59 -10.92 -5.72
C ALA A 224 -16.24 -11.12 -5.04
N GLU A 225 -15.87 -12.36 -4.70
CA GLU A 225 -14.57 -12.69 -4.10
C GLU A 225 -13.37 -12.26 -4.96
N VAL A 226 -13.48 -12.34 -6.29
CA VAL A 226 -12.43 -11.90 -7.22
C VAL A 226 -12.33 -10.38 -7.24
N VAL A 227 -13.46 -9.68 -7.18
CA VAL A 227 -13.51 -8.22 -7.08
C VAL A 227 -12.88 -7.76 -5.77
N CYS A 228 -13.28 -8.36 -4.64
CA CYS A 228 -12.71 -8.09 -3.31
C CYS A 228 -11.20 -8.34 -3.30
N SER A 229 -10.74 -9.49 -3.82
CA SER A 229 -9.31 -9.82 -3.89
C SER A 229 -8.51 -8.80 -4.70
N ARG A 230 -9.11 -8.22 -5.75
CA ARG A 230 -8.46 -7.16 -6.53
C ARG A 230 -8.45 -5.83 -5.79
N PHE A 231 -9.54 -5.47 -5.12
CA PHE A 231 -9.63 -4.25 -4.31
C PHE A 231 -8.68 -4.25 -3.12
N MET A 232 -8.48 -5.41 -2.48
CA MET A 232 -7.49 -5.60 -1.41
C MET A 232 -6.03 -5.40 -1.88
N LYS A 233 -5.78 -5.29 -3.19
CA LYS A 233 -4.45 -5.00 -3.76
C LYS A 233 -4.28 -3.52 -4.14
N LEU A 234 -5.30 -2.69 -3.90
CA LEU A 234 -5.19 -1.25 -4.12
C LEU A 234 -4.23 -0.62 -3.11
N ASN A 235 -3.67 0.52 -3.48
CA ASN A 235 -2.76 1.30 -2.67
C ASN A 235 -2.97 2.79 -2.96
N ALA A 236 -2.29 3.66 -2.22
CA ALA A 236 -2.44 5.11 -2.35
C ALA A 236 -2.24 5.64 -3.79
N ASP A 237 -1.30 5.08 -4.56
CA ASP A 237 -1.04 5.51 -5.93
C ASP A 237 -2.20 5.17 -6.87
N HIS A 238 -2.84 4.01 -6.69
CA HIS A 238 -4.05 3.67 -7.45
C HIS A 238 -5.20 4.64 -7.15
N ILE A 239 -5.38 5.03 -5.88
CA ILE A 239 -6.41 6.00 -5.51
C ILE A 239 -6.12 7.36 -6.14
N ARG A 240 -4.87 7.83 -6.07
CA ARG A 240 -4.46 9.09 -6.71
C ARG A 240 -4.64 9.06 -8.22
N PHE A 241 -4.37 7.93 -8.86
CA PHE A 241 -4.64 7.73 -10.28
C PHE A 241 -6.14 7.84 -10.59
N VAL A 242 -7.01 7.22 -9.79
CA VAL A 242 -8.46 7.31 -9.97
C VAL A 242 -8.96 8.75 -9.78
N LEU A 243 -8.48 9.46 -8.76
CA LEU A 243 -8.80 10.89 -8.56
C LEU A 243 -8.38 11.74 -9.76
N LYS A 244 -7.19 11.48 -10.31
CA LYS A 244 -6.73 12.16 -11.53
C LYS A 244 -7.66 11.89 -12.71
N CYS A 245 -8.00 10.62 -12.97
CA CYS A 245 -8.94 10.26 -14.05
C CYS A 245 -10.33 10.86 -13.84
N PHE A 246 -10.73 11.06 -12.59
CA PHE A 246 -11.98 11.72 -12.24
C PHE A 246 -11.94 13.21 -12.57
N ALA A 247 -10.88 13.91 -12.16
CA ALA A 247 -10.70 15.35 -12.41
C ALA A 247 -10.51 15.68 -13.90
N GLU A 248 -9.86 14.80 -14.67
CA GLU A 248 -9.66 14.96 -16.12
C GLU A 248 -10.92 14.63 -16.95
N ASN A 249 -11.96 14.06 -16.34
CA ASN A 249 -13.16 13.67 -17.07
C ASN A 249 -14.06 14.89 -17.35
N SER A 250 -14.18 15.24 -18.64
CA SER A 250 -14.98 16.38 -19.09
C SER A 250 -16.47 16.05 -19.28
N SER A 251 -16.86 14.77 -19.20
CA SER A 251 -18.23 14.33 -19.43
C SER A 251 -18.97 14.09 -18.11
N PRO A 252 -20.26 14.47 -18.00
CA PRO A 252 -21.03 14.24 -16.78
C PRO A 252 -21.21 12.74 -16.55
N ILE A 253 -20.76 12.26 -15.39
CA ILE A 253 -20.87 10.85 -15.01
C ILE A 253 -22.26 10.62 -14.41
N ARG A 254 -23.14 9.92 -15.15
CA ARG A 254 -24.51 9.63 -14.73
C ARG A 254 -24.60 8.62 -13.58
N ASN A 255 -23.70 7.64 -13.55
CA ASN A 255 -23.64 6.62 -12.50
C ASN A 255 -22.26 6.63 -11.85
N MET A 256 -22.12 7.49 -10.82
CA MET A 256 -20.87 7.70 -10.11
C MET A 256 -20.32 6.40 -9.51
N LYS A 257 -21.19 5.59 -8.89
CA LYS A 257 -20.81 4.36 -8.22
C LYS A 257 -20.20 3.34 -9.19
N GLN A 258 -20.87 3.07 -10.31
CA GLN A 258 -20.35 2.13 -11.32
C GLN A 258 -19.06 2.64 -11.97
N TYR A 259 -18.96 3.95 -12.21
CA TYR A 259 -17.73 4.55 -12.74
C TYR A 259 -16.54 4.35 -11.79
N LEU A 260 -16.73 4.64 -10.50
CA LEU A 260 -15.68 4.47 -9.49
C LEU A 260 -15.31 2.99 -9.35
N LEU A 261 -16.28 2.07 -9.28
CA LEU A 261 -16.00 0.63 -9.21
C LEU A 261 -15.18 0.14 -10.41
N ALA A 262 -15.56 0.53 -11.63
CA ALA A 262 -14.82 0.17 -12.83
C ALA A 262 -13.41 0.78 -12.84
N SER A 263 -13.27 2.04 -12.43
CA SER A 263 -11.98 2.75 -12.38
C SER A 263 -11.04 2.13 -11.35
N LEU A 264 -11.53 1.88 -10.14
CA LEU A 264 -10.78 1.23 -9.05
C LEU A 264 -10.36 -0.18 -9.44
N TYR A 265 -11.25 -0.96 -10.06
CA TYR A 265 -10.94 -2.34 -10.47
C TYR A 265 -9.84 -2.41 -11.53
N ASN A 266 -9.82 -1.45 -12.45
CA ASN A 266 -8.87 -1.41 -13.57
C ASN A 266 -7.57 -0.66 -13.25
N ALA A 267 -7.55 0.19 -12.21
CA ALA A 267 -6.42 1.03 -11.87
C ALA A 267 -5.06 0.29 -11.83
N PRO A 268 -4.93 -0.89 -11.17
CA PRO A 268 -3.65 -1.60 -11.13
C PRO A 268 -3.11 -2.04 -12.49
N THR A 269 -4.00 -2.30 -13.46
CA THR A 269 -3.60 -2.80 -14.79
C THR A 269 -3.48 -1.68 -15.82
N THR A 270 -4.18 -0.57 -15.66
CA THR A 270 -4.22 0.51 -16.66
C THR A 270 -3.37 1.73 -16.32
N MET A 271 -3.01 1.92 -15.03
CA MET A 271 -2.29 3.10 -14.56
C MET A 271 -0.98 3.34 -15.33
N GLN A 272 -0.13 2.32 -15.48
CA GLN A 272 1.17 2.47 -16.14
C GLN A 272 1.03 2.84 -17.63
N LEU A 273 0.09 2.18 -18.33
CA LEU A 273 -0.17 2.46 -19.74
C LEU A 273 -0.75 3.88 -19.93
N SER A 274 -1.60 4.32 -19.01
CA SER A 274 -2.16 5.68 -19.03
C SER A 274 -1.06 6.74 -18.91
N TYR A 275 -0.13 6.58 -17.96
CA TYR A 275 1.00 7.51 -17.83
C TYR A 275 1.90 7.52 -19.07
N GLN A 276 2.20 6.35 -19.65
CA GLN A 276 2.97 6.27 -20.89
C GLN A 276 2.28 7.00 -22.04
N ASN A 277 0.99 6.76 -22.24
CA ASN A 277 0.21 7.43 -23.29
C ASN A 277 0.19 8.95 -23.11
N GLN A 278 0.02 9.44 -21.87
CA GLN A 278 0.04 10.87 -21.60
C GLN A 278 1.41 11.49 -21.91
N THR A 279 2.51 10.85 -21.49
CA THR A 279 3.85 11.34 -21.82
C THR A 279 4.11 11.39 -23.33
N ASN A 280 3.65 10.39 -24.09
CA ASN A 280 3.80 10.36 -25.54
C ASN A 280 2.99 11.47 -26.22
N HIS A 281 1.76 11.71 -25.75
CA HIS A 281 0.89 12.76 -26.27
C HIS A 281 1.48 14.16 -26.00
N ASP A 282 2.00 14.40 -24.80
CA ASP A 282 2.66 15.66 -24.44
C ASP A 282 3.93 15.91 -25.26
N LEU A 283 4.70 14.86 -25.57
CA LEU A 283 5.87 14.93 -26.44
C LEU A 283 5.49 15.21 -27.89
N ALA A 284 4.37 14.67 -28.38
CA ALA A 284 3.88 14.91 -29.73
C ALA A 284 3.39 16.35 -29.91
N ASN A 285 2.70 16.92 -28.92
CA ASN A 285 2.18 18.29 -28.96
C ASN A 285 3.23 19.38 -28.74
N ARG A 286 4.47 19.00 -28.40
CA ARG A 286 5.62 19.92 -28.27
C ARG A 286 6.49 20.01 -29.53
N ARG A 287 6.14 19.27 -30.59
CA ARG A 287 6.80 19.31 -31.90
C ARG A 287 5.97 20.12 -32.88
#